data_AF-A0A132N471-F1
#
_entry.id   AF-A0A132N471-F1
#
_cell.length_a   1.000
_cell.length_b   1.000
_cell.length_c   1.000
_cell.angle_alpha   90.00
_cell.angle_beta   90.00
_cell.angle_gamma   90.00
#
_symmetry.space_group_name_H-M   'P 1'
#
loop_
_entity.id
_entity.type
_entity.pdbx_description
1 polymer ?
#
loop_
_entity_poly.entity_id
_entity_poly.type
_entity_poly.pdbx_seq_one_letter_code
_entity_poly.pdbx_strand_id
1 'polypeptide(L)'
;MEFLQALAGSEVLLPQPEGHGEQTVLPIMQEQDGQQFIPAFTSTERLAEAGLAGQDVVAVGGAELGAHWPADPLPLTLNPGSEISVAVPPEAMRALPNLLGS
;
A
#
# COMPACT_ATOMS: atom_id res chain seq x y z
N MET A 1 -5.82 -1.56 -17.24
CA MET A 1 -6.69 -0.90 -16.24
C MET A 1 -7.29 -1.88 -15.23
N GLU A 2 -7.49 -3.16 -15.58
CA GLU A 2 -8.11 -4.15 -14.67
C GLU A 2 -7.42 -4.24 -13.31
N PHE A 3 -6.08 -4.17 -13.26
CA PHE A 3 -5.34 -4.16 -12.01
C PHE A 3 -5.72 -3.00 -11.07
N LEU A 4 -5.83 -1.77 -11.56
CA LEU A 4 -6.16 -0.62 -10.71
C LEU A 4 -7.62 -0.66 -10.25
N GLN A 5 -8.53 -1.18 -11.08
CA GLN A 5 -9.92 -1.41 -10.67
C GLN A 5 -10.01 -2.49 -9.59
N ALA A 6 -9.28 -3.59 -9.75
CA ALA A 6 -9.19 -4.65 -8.74
C ALA A 6 -8.61 -4.11 -7.43
N LEU A 7 -7.53 -3.30 -7.51
CA LEU A 7 -6.94 -2.65 -6.34
C LEU A 7 -7.92 -1.69 -5.67
N ALA A 8 -8.61 -0.85 -6.43
CA ALA A 8 -9.61 0.07 -5.88
C ALA A 8 -10.70 -0.67 -5.09
N GLY A 9 -11.15 -1.82 -5.60
CA GLY A 9 -12.19 -2.65 -5.00
C GLY A 9 -11.73 -3.66 -3.94
N SER A 10 -10.42 -3.72 -3.65
CA SER A 10 -9.84 -4.68 -2.69
C SER A 10 -9.33 -3.97 -1.45
N GLU A 11 -9.20 -4.72 -0.35
CA GLU A 11 -8.45 -4.27 0.82
C GLU A 11 -6.97 -4.60 0.66
N VAL A 12 -6.12 -3.71 1.18
CA VAL A 12 -4.68 -3.91 1.30
C VAL A 12 -4.26 -3.78 2.75
N LEU A 13 -3.23 -4.52 3.12
CA LEU A 13 -2.65 -4.49 4.45
C LEU A 13 -1.50 -3.50 4.48
N LEU A 14 -1.56 -2.54 5.40
CA LEU A 14 -0.51 -1.56 5.65
C LEU A 14 0.15 -1.87 7.00
N PRO A 15 1.45 -2.21 7.03
CA PRO A 15 2.15 -2.36 8.30
C PRO A 15 2.18 -1.02 9.02
N GLN A 16 2.00 -1.06 10.34
CA GLN A 16 1.98 0.12 11.17
C GLN A 16 3.28 0.21 11.98
N PRO A 17 3.87 1.41 12.12
CA PRO A 17 5.01 1.59 13.01
C PRO A 17 4.60 1.31 14.46
N GLU A 18 5.52 0.79 15.27
CA GLU A 18 5.26 0.58 16.69
C GLU A 18 4.85 1.90 17.36
N GLY A 19 3.77 1.86 18.14
CA GLY A 19 3.24 3.05 18.81
C GLY A 19 2.48 4.02 17.89
N HIS A 20 2.12 3.62 16.66
CA HIS A 20 1.00 4.27 15.96
C HIS A 20 -0.22 4.17 16.87
N GLY A 21 -0.84 5.29 17.21
CA GLY A 21 -2.04 5.28 18.07
C GLY A 21 -3.25 4.73 17.31
N GLU A 22 -4.38 5.42 17.42
CA GLU A 22 -5.61 5.01 16.71
C GLU A 22 -5.61 5.40 15.22
N GLN A 23 -4.61 6.14 14.75
CA GLN A 23 -4.57 6.69 13.38
C GLN A 23 -3.70 5.85 12.45
N THR A 24 -4.25 5.40 11.33
CA THR A 24 -3.48 4.76 10.26
C THR A 24 -2.36 5.69 9.76
N VAL A 25 -1.13 5.18 9.79
CA VAL A 25 0.06 5.84 9.26
C VAL A 25 0.48 5.12 7.98
N LEU A 26 0.93 5.90 6.99
CA LEU A 26 1.57 5.35 5.79
C LEU A 26 3.06 5.13 6.09
N PRO A 27 3.50 3.88 6.28
CA PRO A 27 4.91 3.58 6.55
C PRO A 27 5.76 3.94 5.33
N ILE A 28 6.95 4.50 5.55
CA ILE A 28 7.90 4.76 4.46
C ILE A 28 9.04 3.75 4.59
N MET A 29 9.24 2.95 3.55
CA MET A 29 10.38 2.05 3.41
C MET A 29 11.35 2.58 2.35
N GLN A 30 12.59 2.09 2.39
CA GLN A 30 13.65 2.46 1.47
C GLN A 30 14.25 1.19 0.85
N GLU A 31 14.40 1.17 -0.47
CA GLU A 31 15.13 0.12 -1.20
C GLU A 31 16.64 0.27 -1.03
N GLN A 32 17.41 -0.76 -1.43
CA GLN A 32 18.87 -0.72 -1.34
C GLN A 32 19.49 0.42 -2.16
N ASP A 33 18.86 0.78 -3.28
CA ASP A 33 19.26 1.90 -4.14
C ASP A 33 18.83 3.27 -3.61
N GLY A 34 18.17 3.32 -2.46
CA GLY A 34 17.78 4.56 -1.78
C GLY A 34 16.39 5.09 -2.15
N GLN A 35 15.68 4.46 -3.10
CA GLN A 35 14.32 4.81 -3.48
C GLN A 35 13.35 4.57 -2.32
N GLN A 36 12.53 5.58 -2.00
CA GLN A 36 11.51 5.47 -0.96
C GLN A 36 10.16 5.05 -1.55
N PHE A 37 9.39 4.29 -0.80
CA PHE A 37 8.06 3.81 -1.19
C PHE A 37 7.19 3.48 0.05
N ILE A 38 5.89 3.38 -0.16
CA ILE A 38 4.93 2.92 0.86
C ILE A 38 4.65 1.43 0.61
N PRO A 39 5.03 0.50 1.52
CA PRO A 39 4.70 -0.91 1.38
C PRO A 39 3.21 -1.14 1.62
N ALA A 40 2.60 -2.00 0.81
CA ALA A 40 1.30 -2.59 1.09
C ALA A 40 1.29 -4.07 0.69
N PHE A 41 0.44 -4.86 1.34
CA PHE A 41 0.42 -6.31 1.13
C PHE A 41 -0.99 -6.79 0.82
N THR A 42 -1.09 -7.79 -0.04
CA THR A 42 -2.38 -8.42 -0.36
C THR A 42 -2.78 -9.51 0.64
N SER A 43 -1.86 -9.94 1.49
CA SER A 43 -2.09 -10.96 2.53
C SER A 43 -1.03 -10.90 3.63
N THR A 44 -1.35 -11.48 4.79
CA THR A 44 -0.39 -11.62 5.91
C THR A 44 0.78 -12.54 5.55
N GLU A 45 0.57 -13.51 4.66
CA GLU A 45 1.63 -14.38 4.15
C GLU A 45 2.68 -13.58 3.37
N ARG A 46 2.23 -12.69 2.46
CA ARG A 46 3.12 -11.77 1.73
C ARG A 46 3.90 -10.82 2.64
N LEU A 47 3.24 -10.34 3.70
CA LEU A 47 3.87 -9.51 4.72
C LEU A 47 4.96 -10.27 5.48
N ALA A 48 4.72 -11.55 5.80
CA ALA A 48 5.72 -12.42 6.42
C ALA A 48 6.89 -12.74 5.49
N GLU A 49 6.63 -12.96 4.19
CA GLU A 49 7.68 -13.14 3.16
C GLU A 49 8.61 -11.92 3.08
N ALA A 50 8.09 -10.71 3.33
CA ALA A 50 8.87 -9.48 3.41
C ALA A 50 9.59 -9.28 4.76
N GLY A 51 9.51 -10.25 5.69
CA GLY A 51 10.17 -10.19 6.99
C GLY A 51 9.50 -9.27 8.01
N LEU A 52 8.27 -8.82 7.75
CA LEU A 52 7.52 -7.92 8.65
C LEU A 52 6.55 -8.70 9.55
N ALA A 53 6.68 -10.03 9.62
CA ALA A 53 5.82 -10.87 10.45
C ALA A 53 5.78 -10.38 11.91
N GLY A 54 4.57 -10.24 12.46
CA GLY A 54 4.37 -9.79 13.84
C GLY A 54 4.26 -8.29 14.03
N GLN A 55 4.41 -7.47 12.99
CA GLN A 55 4.04 -6.06 13.05
C GLN A 55 2.51 -5.90 13.11
N ASP A 56 2.07 -4.81 13.74
CA ASP A 56 0.68 -4.38 13.65
C ASP A 56 0.34 -4.04 12.19
N VAL A 57 -0.88 -4.38 11.79
CA VAL A 57 -1.34 -4.22 10.40
C VAL A 57 -2.76 -3.71 10.41
N VAL A 58 -3.03 -2.76 9.53
CA VAL A 58 -4.40 -2.29 9.25
C VAL A 58 -4.80 -2.69 7.84
N ALA A 59 -6.03 -3.17 7.69
CA ALA A 59 -6.66 -3.37 6.39
C ALA A 59 -7.34 -2.06 5.98
N VAL A 60 -7.05 -1.58 4.77
CA VAL A 60 -7.64 -0.36 4.21
C VAL A 60 -8.10 -0.65 2.79
N GLY A 61 -9.31 -0.23 2.44
CA GLY A 61 -9.82 -0.34 1.07
C GLY A 61 -9.00 0.51 0.10
N GLY A 62 -8.68 -0.01 -1.08
CA GLY A 62 -7.84 0.70 -2.06
C GLY A 62 -8.45 2.04 -2.51
N ALA A 63 -9.77 2.11 -2.68
CA ALA A 63 -10.47 3.38 -2.95
C ALA A 63 -10.39 4.37 -1.78
N GLU A 64 -10.52 3.92 -0.54
CA GLU A 64 -10.37 4.77 0.65
C GLU A 64 -8.94 5.31 0.75
N LEU A 65 -7.96 4.42 0.60
CA LEU A 65 -6.55 4.76 0.60
C LEU A 65 -6.20 5.79 -0.49
N GLY A 66 -6.75 5.62 -1.69
CA GLY A 66 -6.58 6.57 -2.79
C GLY A 66 -7.22 7.94 -2.53
N ALA A 67 -8.35 7.99 -1.82
CA ALA A 67 -9.06 9.23 -1.51
C ALA A 67 -8.30 10.11 -0.49
N HIS A 68 -7.55 9.47 0.40
CA HIS A 68 -6.74 10.13 1.42
C HIS A 68 -5.24 10.15 1.08
N TRP A 69 -4.87 9.78 -0.15
CA TRP A 69 -3.47 9.68 -0.54
C TRP A 69 -2.76 11.04 -0.42
N PRO A 70 -1.59 11.11 0.23
CA PRO A 70 -0.90 12.38 0.45
C PRO A 70 -0.46 13.03 -0.86
N ALA A 71 -0.24 14.34 -0.80
CA ALA A 71 0.28 15.11 -1.94
C ALA A 71 1.78 14.86 -2.22
N ASP A 72 2.48 14.15 -1.33
CA ASP A 72 3.88 13.76 -1.49
C ASP A 72 4.02 12.52 -2.39
N PRO A 73 4.98 12.48 -3.33
CA PRO A 73 4.92 11.56 -4.48
C PRO A 73 5.59 10.20 -4.25
N LEU A 74 5.48 9.60 -3.06
CA LEU A 74 6.00 8.24 -2.87
C LEU A 74 5.08 7.21 -3.54
N PRO A 75 5.62 6.29 -4.36
CA PRO A 75 4.83 5.20 -4.91
C PRO A 75 4.39 4.23 -3.81
N LEU A 76 3.24 3.60 -4.00
CA LEU A 76 2.84 2.44 -3.21
C LEU A 76 3.39 1.17 -3.87
N THR A 77 4.14 0.36 -3.14
CA THR A 77 4.63 -0.93 -3.65
C THR A 77 3.85 -2.06 -3.02
N LEU A 78 3.12 -2.80 -3.83
CA LEU A 78 2.41 -4.00 -3.43
C LEU A 78 3.36 -5.18 -3.36
N ASN A 79 3.33 -5.89 -2.23
CA ASN A 79 4.13 -7.09 -1.98
C ASN A 79 5.63 -6.91 -2.31
N PRO A 80 6.29 -5.87 -1.75
CA PRO A 80 7.70 -5.61 -1.99
C PRO A 80 8.55 -6.83 -1.64
N GLY A 81 9.58 -7.09 -2.45
CA GLY A 81 10.47 -8.25 -2.28
C GLY A 81 9.88 -9.59 -2.75
N SER A 82 8.62 -9.64 -3.19
CA SER A 82 8.02 -10.83 -3.80
C SER A 82 8.15 -10.86 -5.33
N GLU A 83 7.98 -12.04 -5.94
CA GLU A 83 7.97 -12.21 -7.41
C GLU A 83 6.86 -11.41 -8.11
N ILE A 84 5.79 -11.06 -7.40
CA ILE A 84 4.65 -10.30 -7.94
C ILE A 84 4.62 -8.85 -7.41
N SER A 85 5.78 -8.30 -7.07
CA SER A 85 5.89 -6.91 -6.62
C SER A 85 5.40 -5.94 -7.69
N VAL A 86 4.53 -5.00 -7.32
CA VAL A 86 3.99 -3.99 -8.24
C VAL A 86 4.08 -2.60 -7.61
N ALA A 87 4.80 -1.68 -8.26
CA ALA A 87 4.79 -0.27 -7.90
C ALA A 87 3.60 0.44 -8.56
N VAL A 88 2.77 1.08 -7.73
CA VAL A 88 1.64 1.91 -8.13
C VAL A 88 2.02 3.37 -7.91
N PRO A 89 2.08 4.18 -8.98
CA PRO A 89 2.56 5.53 -8.87
C PRO A 89 1.52 6.44 -8.18
N PRO A 90 1.93 7.54 -7.53
CA PRO A 90 1.04 8.38 -6.70
C PRO A 90 -0.16 8.96 -7.45
N GLU A 91 -0.02 9.26 -8.75
CA GLU A 91 -1.14 9.70 -9.58
C GLU A 91 -2.17 8.59 -9.81
N ALA A 92 -1.73 7.32 -9.91
CA ALA A 92 -2.64 6.19 -10.05
C ALA A 92 -3.37 5.90 -8.73
N MET A 93 -2.69 6.04 -7.58
CA MET A 93 -3.31 5.94 -6.26
C MET A 93 -4.45 6.96 -6.09
N ARG A 94 -4.19 8.22 -6.44
CA ARG A 94 -5.21 9.29 -6.37
C ARG A 94 -6.36 9.09 -7.36
N ALA A 95 -6.17 8.29 -8.41
CA ALA A 95 -7.22 7.97 -9.36
C ALA A 95 -8.15 6.84 -8.89
N LEU A 96 -7.72 5.99 -7.96
CA LEU A 96 -8.47 4.80 -7.51
C LEU A 96 -9.94 5.06 -7.11
N PRO A 97 -10.28 6.14 -6.35
CA PRO A 97 -11.67 6.39 -5.96
C PRO A 97 -12.62 6.53 -7.14
N ASN A 98 -12.11 7.00 -8.29
CA ASN A 98 -12.90 7.22 -9.50
C ASN A 98 -13.09 5.94 -10.34
N LEU A 99 -12.37 4.85 -10.02
CA LEU A 99 -12.38 3.62 -10.82
C LEU A 99 -13.55 2.68 -10.49
N LEU A 100 -14.19 2.86 -9.34
CA LEU A 100 -15.37 2.07 -8.92
C LEU A 100 -16.71 2.75 -9.24
N GLY A 101 -16.69 3.99 -9.75
CA GLY A 101 -17.87 4.83 -9.95
C GLY A 101 -18.25 5.07 -11.42
N SER A 102 -18.16 4.07 -12.28
CA SER A 102 -18.68 4.11 -13.68
C SER A 102 -19.90 3.22 -13.85
#